data_AF-A0ABD0NV66-F1
#
_entry.id   AF-A0ABD0NV66-F1
#
_cell.length_a   1.000
_cell.length_b   1.000
_cell.length_c   1.000
_cell.angle_alpha   90.00
_cell.angle_beta   90.00
_cell.angle_gamma   90.00
#
_symmetry.space_group_name_H-M   'P 1'
#
loop_
_entity.id
_entity.type
_entity.pdbx_description
1 polymer ?
#
loop_
_entity_poly.entity_id
_entity_poly.type
_entity_poly.pdbx_seq_one_letter_code
_entity_poly.pdbx_strand_id
1 'polypeptide(L)'
;SYEHAVLACGTDFRSDRLWEAYIAWETEQGKLANVTAVYDRILCIPTQLYSQHFQKFKEHVQSNNPKHFLSEEEFVQLRVELANANKPGGDDAPGEELPPGTEDLPDPAK
;
A
#
# COMPACT_ATOMS: atom_id res chain seq x y z
N SER A 1 3.36 6.40 -29.22
CA SER A 1 2.70 5.72 -28.10
C SER A 1 2.67 6.65 -26.91
N TYR A 2 1.77 6.43 -25.94
CA TYR A 2 1.79 7.20 -24.70
C TYR A 2 3.14 7.07 -23.97
N GLU A 3 3.73 5.88 -23.94
CA GLU A 3 5.06 5.65 -23.36
C GLU A 3 6.16 6.56 -23.94
N HIS A 4 6.25 6.69 -25.26
CA HIS A 4 7.25 7.59 -25.86
C HIS A 4 6.99 9.06 -25.50
N ALA A 5 5.72 9.47 -25.39
CA ALA A 5 5.39 10.84 -25.03
C ALA A 5 5.75 11.14 -23.56
N VAL A 6 5.41 10.25 -22.62
CA VAL A 6 5.76 10.44 -21.20
C VAL A 6 7.27 10.34 -20.95
N LEU A 7 8.00 9.55 -21.75
CA LEU A 7 9.47 9.53 -21.70
C LEU A 7 10.09 10.84 -22.19
N ALA A 8 9.47 11.50 -23.17
CA ALA A 8 9.99 12.74 -23.75
C ALA A 8 9.64 13.99 -22.94
N CYS A 9 8.41 14.10 -22.43
CA CYS A 9 7.90 15.30 -21.76
C CYS A 9 7.06 15.03 -20.51
N GLY A 10 7.04 13.80 -19.98
CA GLY A 10 6.24 13.46 -18.80
C GLY A 10 6.73 14.10 -17.50
N THR A 11 7.97 14.59 -17.46
CA THR A 11 8.53 15.31 -16.30
C THR A 11 8.27 16.82 -16.33
N ASP A 12 7.65 17.35 -17.39
CA ASP A 12 7.31 18.76 -17.47
C ASP A 12 6.22 19.11 -16.45
N PHE A 13 6.36 20.26 -15.80
CA PHE A 13 5.41 20.72 -14.77
C PHE A 13 3.96 20.84 -15.28
N ARG A 14 3.77 21.05 -16.60
CA ARG A 14 2.45 21.16 -17.26
C ARG A 14 2.06 19.91 -18.07
N SER A 15 2.70 18.78 -17.80
CA SER A 15 2.42 17.51 -18.49
C SER A 15 1.11 16.84 -18.03
N ASP A 16 0.33 17.45 -17.13
CA ASP A 16 -0.88 16.88 -16.53
C ASP A 16 -1.83 16.26 -17.56
N ARG A 17 -2.11 16.99 -18.65
CA ARG A 17 -3.04 16.54 -19.70
C ARG A 17 -2.54 15.29 -20.44
N LEU A 18 -1.22 15.14 -20.58
CA LEU A 18 -0.63 13.95 -21.19
C LEU A 18 -0.86 12.73 -20.30
N TRP A 19 -0.60 12.87 -19.00
CA TRP A 19 -0.81 11.80 -18.04
C TRP A 19 -2.28 11.42 -17.88
N GLU A 20 -3.18 12.41 -17.82
CA GLU A 20 -4.63 12.15 -17.78
C GLU A 20 -5.12 11.38 -19.01
N ALA A 21 -4.64 11.76 -20.19
CA ALA A 21 -4.97 11.05 -21.42
C ALA A 21 -4.42 9.61 -21.42
N TYR A 22 -3.24 9.39 -20.83
CA TYR A 22 -2.66 8.07 -20.72
C TYR A 22 -3.46 7.17 -19.76
N ILE A 23 -3.81 7.70 -18.58
CA ILE A 23 -4.63 7.00 -17.59
C ILE A 23 -6.01 6.65 -18.16
N ALA A 24 -6.65 7.60 -18.85
CA ALA A 24 -7.95 7.37 -19.48
C ALA A 24 -7.87 6.23 -20.51
N TRP A 25 -6.83 6.23 -21.34
CA TRP A 25 -6.61 5.16 -22.31
C TRP A 25 -6.42 3.78 -21.65
N GLU A 26 -5.56 3.65 -20.64
CA GLU A 26 -5.37 2.36 -19.93
C GLU A 26 -6.66 1.89 -19.22
N THR A 27 -7.46 2.85 -18.72
CA THR A 27 -8.77 2.58 -18.10
C THR A 27 -9.76 2.04 -19.13
N GLU A 28 -9.82 2.65 -20.32
CA GLU A 28 -10.66 2.17 -21.43
C GLU A 28 -10.25 0.76 -21.91
N GLN A 29 -8.96 0.42 -21.82
CA GLN A 29 -8.48 -0.94 -22.11
C GLN A 29 -8.80 -1.95 -20.98
N GLY A 30 -9.34 -1.51 -19.85
CA GLY A 30 -9.62 -2.34 -18.68
C GLY A 30 -8.37 -2.82 -17.94
N LYS A 31 -7.20 -2.21 -18.20
CA LYS A 31 -5.90 -2.64 -17.65
C LYS A 31 -5.60 -1.90 -16.35
N LEU A 32 -6.31 -2.24 -15.28
CA LEU A 32 -6.23 -1.54 -13.99
C LEU A 32 -4.82 -1.61 -13.35
N ALA A 33 -4.05 -2.68 -13.59
CA ALA A 33 -2.65 -2.77 -13.19
C ALA A 33 -1.78 -1.68 -13.87
N ASN A 34 -1.99 -1.46 -15.18
CA ASN A 34 -1.28 -0.40 -15.90
C ASN A 34 -1.69 0.98 -15.41
N VAL A 35 -2.99 1.21 -15.15
CA VAL A 35 -3.47 2.47 -14.56
C VAL A 35 -2.73 2.77 -13.26
N THR A 36 -2.56 1.77 -12.41
CA THR A 36 -1.85 1.90 -11.12
C THR A 36 -0.36 2.20 -11.33
N ALA A 37 0.30 1.48 -12.23
CA ALA A 37 1.70 1.74 -12.59
C ALA A 37 1.91 3.16 -13.17
N VAL A 38 0.93 3.70 -13.90
CA VAL A 38 0.99 5.09 -14.39
C VAL A 38 0.82 6.08 -13.24
N TYR A 39 -0.05 5.80 -12.27
CA TYR A 39 -0.17 6.61 -11.06
C TYR A 39 1.11 6.60 -10.21
N ASP A 40 1.76 5.45 -10.03
CA ASP A 40 3.03 5.35 -9.30
C ASP A 40 4.11 6.24 -9.90
N ARG A 41 4.12 6.37 -11.24
CA ARG A 41 5.07 7.23 -11.96
C ARG A 41 4.76 8.71 -11.78
N ILE A 42 3.52 9.15 -12.07
CA ILE A 42 3.17 10.57 -12.01
C ILE A 42 3.19 11.13 -10.59
N LEU A 43 2.87 10.32 -9.57
CA LEU A 43 2.93 10.75 -8.17
C LEU A 43 4.37 10.96 -7.66
N CYS A 44 5.37 10.50 -8.41
CA CYS A 44 6.77 10.83 -8.16
C CYS A 44 7.24 12.12 -8.86
N ILE A 45 6.39 12.76 -9.68
CA ILE A 45 6.73 13.93 -10.49
C ILE A 45 5.99 15.17 -9.95
N PRO A 46 6.70 16.27 -9.67
CA PRO A 46 6.04 17.53 -9.31
C PRO A 46 5.34 18.11 -10.54
N THR A 47 4.01 17.99 -10.57
CA THR A 47 3.14 18.51 -11.63
C THR A 47 2.23 19.61 -11.10
N GLN A 48 1.65 20.42 -11.99
CA GLN A 48 0.76 21.52 -11.61
C GLN A 48 -0.49 21.02 -10.88
N LEU A 49 -1.02 19.86 -11.25
CA LEU A 49 -2.25 19.28 -10.70
C LEU A 49 -1.98 18.05 -9.83
N TYR A 50 -0.80 17.94 -9.21
CA TYR A 50 -0.41 16.82 -8.33
C TYR A 50 -1.52 16.37 -7.37
N SER A 51 -2.12 17.32 -6.65
CA SER A 51 -3.20 17.04 -5.67
C SER A 51 -4.41 16.36 -6.32
N GLN A 52 -4.76 16.76 -7.54
CA GLN A 52 -5.85 16.16 -8.31
C GLN A 52 -5.50 14.74 -8.75
N HIS A 53 -4.26 14.50 -9.21
CA HIS A 53 -3.80 13.15 -9.56
C HIS A 53 -3.86 12.22 -8.36
N PHE A 54 -3.42 12.69 -7.18
CA PHE A 54 -3.50 11.92 -5.94
C PHE A 54 -4.95 11.63 -5.51
N GLN A 55 -5.86 12.59 -5.66
CA GLN A 55 -7.28 12.37 -5.38
C GLN A 55 -7.89 11.30 -6.31
N LYS A 56 -7.61 11.37 -7.62
CA LYS A 56 -8.06 10.36 -8.60
C LYS A 56 -7.45 8.98 -8.32
N PHE A 57 -6.19 8.92 -7.90
CA PHE A 57 -5.56 7.66 -7.49
C PHE A 57 -6.29 7.02 -6.31
N LYS A 58 -6.62 7.79 -5.27
CA LYS A 58 -7.41 7.28 -4.13
C LYS A 58 -8.77 6.73 -4.58
N GLU A 59 -9.46 7.45 -5.46
CA GLU A 59 -10.76 7.01 -6.01
C GLU A 59 -10.61 5.70 -6.81
N HIS A 60 -9.56 5.57 -7.62
CA HIS A 60 -9.22 4.35 -8.35
C HIS A 60 -8.99 3.16 -7.39
N VAL A 61 -8.19 3.35 -6.34
CA VAL A 61 -7.91 2.28 -5.36
C VAL A 61 -9.16 1.89 -4.57
N GLN A 62 -9.99 2.86 -4.17
CA GLN A 62 -11.21 2.61 -3.39
C GLN A 62 -12.33 1.97 -4.20
N SER A 63 -12.39 2.23 -5.51
CA SER A 63 -13.47 1.76 -6.38
C SER A 63 -13.19 0.40 -7.03
N ASN A 64 -11.95 -0.11 -6.92
CA ASN A 64 -11.52 -1.34 -7.60
C ASN A 64 -11.04 -2.40 -6.62
N ASN A 65 -11.16 -3.68 -7.00
CA ASN A 65 -10.61 -4.78 -6.20
C ASN A 65 -9.07 -4.80 -6.32
N PRO A 66 -8.31 -4.83 -5.20
CA PRO A 66 -6.84 -4.86 -5.23
C PRO A 66 -6.22 -5.96 -6.10
N LYS A 67 -6.92 -7.09 -6.29
CA LYS A 67 -6.48 -8.19 -7.16
C LYS A 67 -6.32 -7.81 -8.64
N HIS A 68 -6.93 -6.70 -9.07
CA HIS A 68 -6.85 -6.25 -10.47
C HIS A 68 -5.67 -5.33 -10.75
N PHE A 69 -4.99 -4.86 -9.71
CA PHE A 69 -3.89 -3.92 -9.87
C PHE A 69 -2.66 -4.18 -9.00
N LEU A 70 -2.74 -5.09 -8.03
CA LEU A 70 -1.59 -5.60 -7.30
C LEU A 70 -1.22 -6.99 -7.80
N SER A 71 0.08 -7.29 -7.81
CA SER A 71 0.54 -8.67 -7.92
C SER A 71 0.19 -9.47 -6.65
N GLU A 72 0.17 -10.79 -6.77
CA GLU A 72 -0.06 -11.67 -5.61
C GLU A 72 1.02 -11.49 -4.53
N GLU A 73 2.27 -11.27 -4.96
CA GLU A 73 3.41 -11.00 -4.08
C GLU A 73 3.21 -9.70 -3.28
N GLU A 74 2.90 -8.59 -3.96
CA GLU A 74 2.65 -7.30 -3.30
C GLU A 74 1.43 -7.38 -2.37
N PHE A 75 0.38 -8.07 -2.78
CA PHE A 75 -0.82 -8.23 -1.97
C PHE A 75 -0.53 -9.00 -0.67
N VAL A 76 0.22 -10.10 -0.75
CA VAL A 76 0.63 -10.87 0.44
C VAL A 76 1.54 -10.06 1.33
N GLN A 77 2.52 -9.35 0.75
CA GLN A 77 3.44 -8.49 1.50
C GLN A 77 2.69 -7.41 2.30
N LEU A 78 1.77 -6.68 1.65
CA LEU A 78 0.95 -5.66 2.30
C LEU A 78 0.09 -6.23 3.44
N ARG A 79 -0.40 -7.47 3.30
CA ARG A 79 -1.16 -8.14 4.37
C ARG A 79 -0.28 -8.49 5.58
N VAL A 80 0.96 -8.91 5.35
CA VAL A 80 1.93 -9.19 6.42
C VAL A 80 2.31 -7.90 7.14
N GLU A 81 2.56 -6.82 6.40
CA GLU A 81 2.86 -5.51 6.97
C GLU A 81 1.71 -4.98 7.83
N LEU A 82 0.47 -5.09 7.36
CA LEU A 82 -0.71 -4.70 8.12
C LEU A 82 -0.86 -5.54 9.40
N ALA A 83 -0.61 -6.85 9.34
CA ALA A 83 -0.63 -7.72 10.52
C ALA A 83 0.45 -7.35 11.55
N ASN A 84 1.64 -6.96 11.08
CA ASN A 84 2.73 -6.52 11.95
C ASN A 84 2.47 -5.14 12.56
N ALA A 85 1.93 -4.19 11.79
CA ALA A 85 1.58 -2.85 12.28
C ALA A 85 0.44 -2.88 13.31
N ASN A 86 -0.45 -3.87 13.24
CA ASN A 86 -1.53 -4.09 14.19
C ASN A 86 -1.15 -4.92 15.42
N LYS A 87 0.11 -5.37 15.56
CA LYS A 87 0.56 -5.95 16.84
C LYS A 87 0.59 -4.82 17.88
N PRO A 88 -0.22 -4.88 18.95
CA PRO A 88 -0.08 -3.92 20.04
C PRO A 88 1.34 -4.09 20.60
N GLY A 89 2.10 -2.99 20.66
CA GLY A 89 3.39 -3.00 21.33
C GLY A 89 3.18 -3.38 22.79
N GLY A 90 3.56 -4.61 23.15
CA GLY A 90 3.45 -5.18 24.48
C GLY A 90 4.61 -6.12 24.73
N ASP A 91 5.55 -5.64 25.54
CA ASP A 91 6.57 -6.33 26.33
C ASP A 91 7.62 -7.20 25.62
N ASP A 92 8.70 -6.53 25.20
CA ASP A 92 10.05 -7.02 25.46
C ASP A 92 10.45 -6.62 26.90
N ALA A 93 10.18 -7.51 27.86
CA ALA A 93 10.81 -7.51 29.17
C ALA A 93 11.44 -8.88 29.42
N PRO A 94 12.79 -9.02 29.43
CA PRO A 94 13.46 -10.24 29.81
C PRO A 94 13.54 -10.34 31.34
N GLY A 95 12.81 -11.30 31.90
CA GLY A 95 13.04 -11.84 33.24
C GLY A 95 12.20 -11.23 34.35
N GLU A 96 11.27 -12.01 34.88
CA GLU A 96 10.90 -11.91 36.30
C GLU A 96 10.66 -13.32 36.84
N GLU A 97 11.43 -13.64 37.87
CA GLU A 97 11.53 -14.93 38.54
C GLU A 97 10.17 -15.41 39.05
N LEU A 98 9.99 -16.73 39.08
CA LEU A 98 8.89 -17.39 39.77
C LEU A 98 8.75 -16.82 41.20
N PRO A 99 7.56 -16.39 41.64
CA PRO A 99 7.39 -15.83 42.98
C PRO A 99 7.75 -16.90 44.04
N PRO A 100 8.63 -16.58 45.00
CA PRO A 100 8.98 -17.47 46.08
C PRO A 100 7.77 -17.58 47.04
N GLY A 101 7.05 -18.70 46.95
CA GLY A 101 5.86 -18.92 47.76
C GLY A 101 5.05 -20.18 47.42
N THR A 102 5.53 -21.07 46.56
CA THR A 102 4.86 -22.33 46.24
C THR A 102 5.25 -23.49 47.17
N GLU A 103 5.82 -23.21 48.34
CA GLU A 103 6.16 -24.24 49.32
C GLU A 103 5.04 -24.41 50.34
N ASP A 104 4.46 -25.61 50.32
CA ASP A 104 3.57 -26.25 51.30
C ASP A 104 2.09 -25.82 51.39
N LEU A 105 1.26 -26.51 50.60
CA LEU A 105 -0.06 -26.94 51.08
C LEU A 105 -0.20 -28.46 50.84
N PRO A 106 -0.15 -29.30 51.90
CA PRO A 106 -0.47 -30.71 51.75
C PRO A 106 -1.96 -30.88 51.40
N ASP A 107 -2.19 -31.71 50.38
CA ASP A 107 -3.49 -32.06 49.78
C ASP A 107 -4.50 -32.54 50.84
N PRO A 108 -5.69 -31.92 50.97
CA PRO A 108 -6.69 -32.27 51.98
C PRO A 108 -7.55 -33.49 51.61
N ALA A 109 -7.00 -34.49 50.93
CA ALA A 109 -7.70 -35.75 50.67
C ALA A 109 -6.78 -36.94 50.33
N LYS A 110 -6.03 -37.46 51.31
CA LYS A 110 -5.87 -38.91 51.59
C LYS A 110 -4.98 -39.19 52.78
#